data_AF-A0A5J4QP46-F1
#
_entry.id   AF-A0A5J4QP46-F1
#
_cell.length_a   1.000
_cell.length_b   1.000
_cell.length_c   1.000
_cell.angle_alpha   90.00
_cell.angle_beta   90.00
_cell.angle_gamma   90.00
#
_symmetry.space_group_name_H-M   'P 1'
#
loop_
_entity.id
_entity.type
_entity.pdbx_description
1 polymer ?
#
loop_
_entity_poly.entity_id
_entity_poly.type
_entity_poly.pdbx_seq_one_letter_code
_entity_poly.pdbx_strand_id
1 'polypeptide(L)'
;QYDYCFCAVDDNECNTGPEQCTEQYHPRRCECPYEADDLINIPKRSCGCVEDDQRDECQKDSIYYFVGTIDDNHILELDYNKFDFEIRNTINFAKITDYEPYKENISASDSSFLSISKEEFEKLKLTKALNQDEIQCNMIYLLRNFYTSLGIIAKVMNNVDIAPSATYMFAAGPRKVTISNVPQEDKKYFSDFEIGYSCYDDNLAFSSYYGLHKFGISDSICFPNTGIPSDITKC
;
A
#
# COMPACT_ATOMS: atom_id res chain seq x y z
N GLN A 1 -8.64 17.87 20.18
CA GLN A 1 -9.92 17.70 19.45
C GLN A 1 -9.95 16.22 19.12
N TYR A 2 -10.86 15.45 19.70
CA TYR A 2 -10.79 13.98 19.73
C TYR A 2 -10.60 13.38 18.34
N ASP A 3 -9.46 12.74 18.11
CA ASP A 3 -9.31 11.84 16.96
C ASP A 3 -10.15 10.59 17.25
N TYR A 4 -11.04 10.30 16.32
CA TYR A 4 -12.17 9.39 16.48
C TYR A 4 -11.74 7.99 16.94
N CYS A 5 -11.83 7.72 18.25
CA CYS A 5 -12.21 6.38 18.69
C CYS A 5 -13.57 6.09 18.09
N PHE A 6 -13.68 5.05 17.25
CA PHE A 6 -14.95 4.56 16.72
C PHE A 6 -15.82 4.02 17.88
N CYS A 7 -16.40 4.89 18.72
CA CYS A 7 -17.56 4.51 19.53
C CYS A 7 -18.75 4.51 18.57
N ALA A 8 -19.22 3.33 18.18
CA ALA A 8 -20.56 3.24 17.63
C ALA A 8 -21.58 3.52 18.72
N VAL A 9 -22.73 4.05 18.33
CA VAL A 9 -23.79 4.56 19.20
C VAL A 9 -24.35 3.50 20.17
N ASP A 10 -24.05 2.21 19.95
CA ASP A 10 -24.58 1.08 20.72
C ASP A 10 -23.50 0.23 21.45
N ASP A 11 -22.28 0.75 21.63
CA ASP A 11 -21.24 0.06 22.40
C ASP A 11 -21.37 0.37 23.90
N ASN A 12 -21.91 -0.59 24.68
CA ASN A 12 -22.05 -0.46 26.13
C ASN A 12 -20.71 -0.33 26.88
N GLU A 13 -19.58 -0.61 26.22
CA GLU A 13 -18.22 -0.37 26.73
C GLU A 13 -17.86 1.12 26.79
N CYS A 14 -18.51 2.00 26.02
CA CYS A 14 -18.28 3.45 26.10
C CYS A 14 -19.04 4.12 27.29
N ASN A 15 -19.80 3.37 28.12
CA ASN A 15 -20.53 3.94 29.27
C ASN A 15 -19.64 4.30 30.47
N THR A 16 -18.41 3.79 30.54
CA THR A 16 -17.40 4.13 31.58
C THR A 16 -16.27 5.02 31.06
N GLY A 17 -16.26 5.36 29.76
CA GLY A 17 -15.10 5.89 29.05
C GLY A 17 -14.11 4.78 28.68
N PRO A 18 -13.37 4.90 27.58
CA PRO A 18 -12.32 3.94 27.23
C PRO A 18 -11.26 3.89 28.34
N GLU A 19 -10.89 2.69 28.80
CA GLU A 19 -9.76 2.53 29.72
C GLU A 19 -8.47 3.04 29.06
N GLN A 20 -7.54 3.62 29.83
CA GLN A 20 -6.29 4.14 29.29
C GLN A 20 -5.41 2.98 28.80
N CYS A 21 -4.82 3.12 27.62
CA CYS A 21 -3.83 2.16 27.13
C CYS A 21 -2.59 2.20 28.00
N THR A 22 -2.06 1.03 28.32
CA THR A 22 -0.79 0.87 29.04
C THR A 22 0.10 -0.14 28.32
N GLU A 23 1.38 -0.13 28.67
CA GLU A 23 2.37 -1.12 28.21
C GLU A 23 1.85 -2.57 28.37
N GLN A 24 1.23 -2.86 29.52
CA GLN A 24 0.79 -4.21 29.91
C GLN A 24 -0.63 -4.55 29.44
N TYR A 25 -1.44 -3.52 29.17
CA TYR A 25 -2.85 -3.68 28.83
C TYR A 25 -3.31 -2.53 27.93
N HIS A 26 -3.48 -2.85 26.66
CA HIS A 26 -3.90 -1.94 25.61
C HIS A 26 -4.98 -2.64 24.77
N PRO A 27 -6.19 -2.84 25.35
CA PRO A 27 -7.30 -3.40 24.61
C PRO A 27 -7.65 -2.47 23.43
N ARG A 28 -8.46 -2.96 22.50
CA ARG A 28 -8.82 -2.15 21.34
C ARG A 28 -9.61 -0.92 21.78
N ARG A 29 -9.37 0.20 21.13
CA ARG A 29 -10.06 1.49 21.40
C ARG A 29 -9.86 2.01 22.82
N CYS A 30 -8.78 1.61 23.50
CA CYS A 30 -8.35 2.26 24.74
C CYS A 30 -7.96 3.73 24.50
N GLU A 31 -8.00 4.56 25.55
CA GLU A 31 -7.55 5.94 25.46
C GLU A 31 -6.03 6.00 25.39
N CYS A 32 -5.50 6.50 24.29
CA CYS A 32 -4.06 6.58 24.08
C CYS A 32 -3.42 7.67 24.93
N PRO A 33 -2.30 7.36 25.62
CA PRO A 33 -1.46 8.39 26.23
C PRO A 33 -0.99 9.43 25.20
N TYR A 34 -0.73 10.64 25.66
CA TYR A 34 -0.21 11.73 24.84
C TYR A 34 1.30 11.94 25.02
N GLU A 35 1.89 11.34 26.05
CA GLU A 35 3.32 11.42 26.34
C GLU A 35 4.05 10.24 25.70
N ALA A 36 5.19 10.50 25.05
CA ALA A 36 5.96 9.50 24.32
C ALA A 36 6.40 8.31 25.21
N ASP A 37 6.78 8.60 26.46
CA ASP A 37 7.24 7.58 27.41
C ASP A 37 6.14 6.58 27.79
N ASP A 38 4.87 7.02 27.79
CA ASP A 38 3.72 6.19 28.13
C ASP A 38 3.27 5.30 26.95
N LEU A 39 3.77 5.57 25.75
CA LEU A 39 3.48 4.79 24.53
C LEU A 39 4.47 3.66 24.29
N ILE A 40 5.52 3.55 25.09
CA ILE A 40 6.52 2.47 24.98
C ILE A 40 5.80 1.11 25.01
N ASN A 41 6.12 0.24 24.05
CA ASN A 41 5.52 -1.07 23.81
C ASN A 41 3.99 -1.09 23.51
N ILE A 42 3.35 0.07 23.35
CA ILE A 42 2.01 0.16 22.78
C ILE A 42 2.17 0.30 21.26
N PRO A 43 1.70 -0.64 20.42
CA PRO A 43 1.94 -0.57 18.98
C PRO A 43 1.17 0.60 18.35
N LYS A 44 1.72 1.19 17.27
CA LYS A 44 1.11 2.34 16.55
C LYS A 44 -0.32 2.06 16.11
N ARG A 45 -0.58 0.83 15.66
CA ARG A 45 -1.92 0.41 15.22
C ARG A 45 -2.99 0.58 16.32
N SER A 46 -2.58 0.58 17.59
CA SER A 46 -3.45 0.88 18.73
C SER A 46 -3.46 2.37 19.05
N CYS A 47 -2.28 2.99 19.08
CA CYS A 47 -2.11 4.41 19.40
C CYS A 47 -1.19 5.12 18.42
N GLY A 48 -1.69 6.15 17.74
CA GLY A 48 -0.91 6.94 16.78
C GLY A 48 0.39 7.51 17.35
N CYS A 49 1.27 7.97 16.46
CA CYS A 49 2.56 8.53 16.85
C CYS A 49 2.40 9.92 17.47
N VAL A 50 3.23 10.24 18.47
CA VAL A 50 3.30 11.56 19.10
C VAL A 50 4.66 12.23 18.86
N GLU A 51 4.84 13.47 19.31
CA GLU A 51 6.14 14.12 19.29
C GLU A 51 7.13 13.37 20.20
N ASP A 52 8.39 13.21 19.75
CA ASP A 52 9.44 12.46 20.45
C ASP A 52 9.13 10.99 20.76
N ASP A 53 8.20 10.38 20.01
CA ASP A 53 7.88 8.96 20.10
C ASP A 53 9.12 8.07 19.90
N GLN A 54 9.33 7.10 20.78
CA GLN A 54 10.50 6.22 20.75
C GLN A 54 10.25 4.91 19.99
N ARG A 55 9.01 4.66 19.53
CA ARG A 55 8.68 3.44 18.78
C ARG A 55 9.29 3.49 17.39
N ASP A 56 9.85 2.38 16.95
CA ASP A 56 10.53 2.28 15.65
C ASP A 56 9.61 2.68 14.50
N GLU A 57 8.37 2.19 14.49
CA GLU A 57 7.39 2.57 13.47
C GLU A 57 7.09 4.07 13.42
N CYS A 58 7.30 4.83 14.49
CA CYS A 58 7.05 6.27 14.56
C CYS A 58 8.27 7.13 14.19
N GLN A 59 9.41 6.52 13.86
CA GLN A 59 10.60 7.23 13.45
C GLN A 59 10.47 7.80 12.03
N LYS A 60 11.17 8.91 11.76
CA LYS A 60 11.12 9.61 10.46
C LYS A 60 11.63 8.77 9.28
N ASP A 61 12.45 7.75 9.54
CA ASP A 61 12.97 6.85 8.53
C ASP A 61 12.11 5.59 8.34
N SER A 62 10.95 5.49 8.99
CA SER A 62 10.02 4.37 8.83
C SER A 62 9.14 4.54 7.60
N ILE A 63 9.04 3.47 6.81
CA ILE A 63 8.14 3.34 5.66
C ILE A 63 7.09 2.27 5.94
N TYR A 64 5.87 2.53 5.49
CA TYR A 64 4.74 1.63 5.65
C TYR A 64 4.35 1.00 4.33
N TYR A 65 3.97 -0.26 4.37
CA TYR A 65 3.50 -0.99 3.20
C TYR A 65 2.34 -1.90 3.57
N PHE A 66 1.43 -2.10 2.60
CA PHE A 66 0.29 -2.99 2.77
C PHE A 66 0.75 -4.44 2.83
N VAL A 67 0.15 -5.20 3.74
CA VAL A 67 0.45 -6.62 3.92
C VAL A 67 -0.81 -7.46 3.83
N GLY A 68 -0.66 -8.62 3.22
CA GLY A 68 -1.72 -9.60 3.02
C GLY A 68 -1.24 -10.69 2.08
N THR A 69 -1.99 -11.78 2.02
CA THR A 69 -1.63 -12.94 1.18
C THR A 69 -2.70 -13.18 0.14
N ILE A 70 -2.31 -13.20 -1.13
CA ILE A 70 -3.20 -13.60 -2.22
C ILE A 70 -3.03 -15.09 -2.49
N ASP A 71 -4.12 -15.85 -2.48
CA ASP A 71 -4.13 -17.26 -2.89
C ASP A 71 -4.16 -17.44 -4.43
N ASP A 72 -4.24 -18.68 -4.91
CA ASP A 72 -4.28 -18.96 -6.36
C ASP A 72 -5.65 -18.68 -6.99
N ASN A 73 -6.69 -18.47 -6.17
CA ASN A 73 -8.02 -18.04 -6.61
C ASN A 73 -8.17 -16.52 -6.61
N HIS A 74 -7.07 -15.77 -6.44
CA HIS A 74 -7.07 -14.32 -6.32
C HIS A 74 -7.90 -13.82 -5.13
N ILE A 75 -7.95 -14.58 -4.04
CA ILE A 75 -8.53 -14.13 -2.76
C ILE A 75 -7.41 -13.55 -1.91
N LEU A 76 -7.54 -12.28 -1.56
CA LEU A 76 -6.68 -11.61 -0.60
C LEU A 76 -7.19 -11.88 0.82
N GLU A 77 -6.31 -12.44 1.66
CA GLU A 77 -6.54 -12.56 3.09
C GLU A 77 -5.80 -11.44 3.83
N LEU A 78 -6.56 -10.67 4.61
CA LEU A 78 -6.06 -9.63 5.51
C LEU A 78 -6.23 -10.11 6.96
N ASP A 79 -5.14 -10.11 7.72
CA ASP A 79 -5.19 -10.44 9.15
C ASP A 79 -5.62 -9.21 9.93
N TYR A 80 -6.80 -9.26 10.57
CA TYR A 80 -7.31 -8.18 11.41
C TYR A 80 -6.26 -7.73 12.44
N ASN A 81 -5.44 -8.64 12.98
CA ASN A 81 -4.44 -8.29 13.99
C ASN A 81 -3.35 -7.36 13.46
N LYS A 82 -3.21 -7.20 12.14
CA LYS A 82 -2.29 -6.26 11.48
C LYS A 82 -2.98 -4.97 11.01
N PHE A 83 -4.27 -4.82 11.28
CA PHE A 83 -5.05 -3.68 10.84
C PHE A 83 -4.65 -2.43 11.63
N ASP A 84 -4.27 -1.38 10.91
CA ASP A 84 -4.07 -0.04 11.42
C ASP A 84 -5.33 0.77 11.11
N PHE A 85 -5.97 1.32 12.15
CA PHE A 85 -7.26 2.01 12.03
C PHE A 85 -7.15 3.43 11.45
N GLU A 86 -5.98 4.04 11.55
CA GLU A 86 -5.70 5.35 10.96
C GLU A 86 -5.60 5.20 9.44
N ILE A 87 -4.83 4.22 8.98
CA ILE A 87 -4.65 3.90 7.55
C ILE A 87 -5.82 3.10 6.98
N ARG A 88 -6.63 2.48 7.86
CA ARG A 88 -7.75 1.59 7.53
C ARG A 88 -7.32 0.43 6.64
N ASN A 89 -6.15 -0.15 6.94
CA ASN A 89 -5.61 -1.27 6.18
C ASN A 89 -4.69 -2.12 7.06
N THR A 90 -4.38 -3.32 6.58
CA THR A 90 -3.31 -4.12 7.18
C THR A 90 -1.97 -3.62 6.69
N ILE A 91 -1.14 -3.18 7.62
CA ILE A 91 0.17 -2.62 7.31
C ILE A 91 1.26 -3.35 8.05
N ASN A 92 2.47 -3.24 7.53
CA ASN A 92 3.69 -3.44 8.27
C ASN A 92 4.63 -2.26 7.99
N PHE A 93 5.73 -2.19 8.72
CA PHE A 93 6.73 -1.17 8.52
C PHE A 93 8.12 -1.79 8.33
N ALA A 94 9.00 -0.98 7.77
CA ALA A 94 10.44 -1.22 7.71
C ALA A 94 11.14 0.12 7.82
N LYS A 95 12.39 0.13 8.26
CA LYS A 95 13.20 1.35 8.23
C LYS A 95 13.83 1.48 6.85
N ILE A 96 13.97 2.70 6.34
CA ILE A 96 14.73 2.98 5.11
C ILE A 96 16.17 2.46 5.26
N THR A 97 16.71 2.51 6.48
CA THR A 97 18.04 2.00 6.83
C THR A 97 18.15 0.47 6.81
N ASP A 98 17.04 -0.27 6.72
CA ASP A 98 17.04 -1.72 6.52
C ASP A 98 17.34 -2.12 5.07
N TYR A 99 17.30 -1.16 4.13
CA TYR A 99 17.53 -1.40 2.70
C TYR A 99 18.92 -0.93 2.28
N GLU A 100 19.58 -1.73 1.45
CA GLU A 100 20.86 -1.36 0.85
C GLU A 100 20.67 -0.17 -0.11
N PRO A 101 21.53 0.86 -0.02
CA PRO A 101 21.52 1.93 -1.00
C PRO A 101 21.78 1.36 -2.40
N TYR A 102 20.94 1.75 -3.38
CA TYR A 102 21.12 1.34 -4.77
C TYR A 102 22.52 1.69 -5.31
N LYS A 103 23.05 2.86 -4.90
CA LYS A 103 24.43 3.27 -5.18
C LYS A 103 25.01 3.94 -3.93
N GLU A 104 26.12 3.42 -3.45
CA GLU A 104 26.85 4.01 -2.32
C GLU A 104 27.84 5.09 -2.78
N ASN A 105 28.19 6.00 -1.86
CA ASN A 105 29.25 7.00 -2.05
C ASN A 105 29.05 7.98 -3.21
N ILE A 106 27.80 8.26 -3.60
CA ILE A 106 27.47 9.24 -4.65
C ILE A 106 26.87 10.51 -4.04
N SER A 107 27.31 11.65 -4.54
CA SER A 107 26.78 12.98 -4.20
C SER A 107 25.82 13.47 -5.29
N ALA A 108 24.86 14.33 -4.94
CA ALA A 108 24.02 15.06 -5.90
C ALA A 108 24.83 15.92 -6.89
N SER A 109 26.08 16.26 -6.55
CA SER A 109 27.00 16.98 -7.43
C SER A 109 27.77 16.08 -8.40
N ASP A 110 27.68 14.75 -8.26
CA ASP A 110 28.38 13.82 -9.14
C ASP A 110 27.63 13.67 -10.47
N SER A 111 28.39 13.64 -11.57
CA SER A 111 27.88 13.27 -12.89
C SER A 111 27.17 11.91 -12.93
N SER A 112 27.56 10.96 -12.07
CA SER A 112 26.92 9.63 -11.97
C SER A 112 25.71 9.59 -11.04
N PHE A 113 25.30 10.73 -10.47
CA PHE A 113 24.12 10.85 -9.61
C PHE A 113 22.85 10.41 -10.34
N LEU A 114 22.68 10.88 -11.58
CA LEU A 114 21.57 10.45 -12.41
C LEU A 114 21.84 9.05 -12.96
N SER A 115 21.02 8.09 -12.55
CA SER A 115 21.09 6.72 -13.09
C SER A 115 20.58 6.61 -14.52
N ILE A 116 19.78 7.58 -14.95
CA ILE A 116 19.32 7.73 -16.34
C ILE A 116 19.55 9.19 -16.69
N SER A 117 20.31 9.45 -17.74
CA SER A 117 20.52 10.82 -18.21
C SER A 117 19.21 11.42 -18.72
N LYS A 118 19.07 12.75 -18.72
CA LYS A 118 17.86 13.39 -19.25
C LYS A 118 17.57 13.02 -20.71
N GLU A 119 18.61 12.94 -21.55
CA GLU A 119 18.49 12.56 -22.95
C GLU A 119 18.06 11.09 -23.12
N GLU A 120 18.57 10.19 -22.27
CA GLU A 120 18.13 8.79 -22.26
C GLU A 120 16.70 8.65 -21.76
N PHE A 121 16.33 9.40 -20.71
CA PHE A 121 15.00 9.37 -20.12
C PHE A 121 13.93 9.68 -21.17
N GLU A 122 14.13 10.71 -21.98
CA GLU A 122 13.19 11.10 -23.05
C GLU A 122 12.94 9.99 -24.09
N LYS A 123 13.88 9.05 -24.24
CA LYS A 123 13.81 7.93 -25.20
C LYS A 123 13.15 6.67 -24.64
N LEU A 124 12.90 6.59 -23.33
CA LEU A 124 12.32 5.40 -22.70
C LEU A 124 10.88 5.17 -23.15
N LYS A 125 10.45 3.90 -23.22
CA LYS A 125 9.07 3.57 -23.61
C LYS A 125 8.02 4.21 -22.71
N LEU A 126 8.33 4.40 -21.43
CA LEU A 126 7.44 4.97 -20.42
C LEU A 126 7.13 6.47 -20.61
N THR A 127 7.88 7.21 -21.43
CA THR A 127 7.65 8.65 -21.64
C THR A 127 6.53 8.94 -22.64
N LYS A 128 6.00 7.90 -23.30
CA LYS A 128 4.90 8.04 -24.24
C LYS A 128 3.67 8.66 -23.56
N ALA A 129 3.04 9.59 -24.26
CA ALA A 129 1.76 10.14 -23.85
C ALA A 129 0.68 9.05 -23.89
N LEU A 130 -0.26 9.10 -22.93
CA LEU A 130 -1.42 8.22 -22.95
C LEU A 130 -2.28 8.51 -24.18
N ASN A 131 -2.79 7.46 -24.80
CA ASN A 131 -3.79 7.57 -25.87
C ASN A 131 -5.21 7.74 -25.28
N GLN A 132 -6.20 7.98 -26.14
CA GLN A 132 -7.58 8.25 -25.69
C GLN A 132 -8.21 7.05 -24.96
N ASP A 133 -7.93 5.82 -25.38
CA ASP A 133 -8.49 4.62 -24.75
C ASP A 133 -7.88 4.41 -23.36
N GLU A 134 -6.57 4.68 -23.20
CA GLU A 134 -5.90 4.68 -21.89
C GLU A 134 -6.45 5.77 -20.97
N ILE A 135 -6.71 6.97 -21.50
CA ILE A 135 -7.31 8.08 -20.74
C ILE A 135 -8.74 7.75 -20.30
N GLN A 136 -9.52 7.05 -21.13
CA GLN A 136 -10.88 6.63 -20.79
C GLN A 136 -10.90 5.61 -19.65
N CYS A 137 -9.82 4.86 -19.44
CA CYS A 137 -9.65 4.02 -18.28
C CYS A 137 -9.16 4.86 -17.08
N ASN A 138 -10.09 5.39 -16.27
CA ASN A 138 -9.79 6.36 -15.20
C ASN A 138 -8.62 5.93 -14.29
N MET A 139 -8.56 4.64 -13.92
CA MET A 139 -7.49 4.10 -13.07
C MET A 139 -6.09 4.20 -13.70
N ILE A 140 -5.98 4.12 -15.04
CA ILE A 140 -4.70 4.25 -15.75
C ILE A 140 -4.22 5.68 -15.73
N TYR A 141 -5.13 6.64 -15.85
CA TYR A 141 -4.80 8.04 -15.71
C TYR A 141 -4.36 8.37 -14.26
N LEU A 142 -5.12 7.92 -13.26
CA LEU A 142 -4.84 8.19 -11.84
C LEU A 142 -3.52 7.57 -11.37
N LEU A 143 -3.21 6.35 -11.80
CA LEU A 143 -2.01 5.62 -11.36
C LEU A 143 -0.81 5.82 -12.28
N ARG A 144 -0.89 6.72 -13.27
CA ARG A 144 0.17 6.93 -14.27
C ARG A 144 1.54 7.11 -13.64
N ASN A 145 1.66 8.03 -12.69
CA ASN A 145 2.94 8.32 -12.06
C ASN A 145 3.50 7.10 -11.30
N PHE A 146 2.62 6.36 -10.63
CA PHE A 146 2.98 5.16 -9.90
C PHE A 146 3.54 4.08 -10.82
N TYR A 147 2.78 3.59 -11.81
CA TYR A 147 3.28 2.50 -12.65
C TYR A 147 4.40 2.95 -13.60
N THR A 148 4.46 4.22 -14.00
CA THR A 148 5.61 4.77 -14.75
C THR A 148 6.90 4.68 -13.94
N SER A 149 6.84 4.93 -12.63
CA SER A 149 8.02 4.79 -11.75
C SER A 149 8.56 3.35 -11.73
N LEU A 150 7.70 2.34 -11.87
CA LEU A 150 8.13 0.93 -11.96
C LEU A 150 8.96 0.65 -13.22
N GLY A 151 8.70 1.36 -14.32
CA GLY A 151 9.50 1.25 -15.55
C GLY A 151 10.89 1.86 -15.38
N ILE A 152 10.98 2.96 -14.61
CA ILE A 152 12.27 3.54 -14.21
C ILE A 152 13.03 2.54 -13.34
N ILE A 153 12.37 1.92 -12.35
CA ILE A 153 12.98 0.91 -11.49
C ILE A 153 13.47 -0.29 -12.33
N ALA A 154 12.67 -0.80 -13.26
CA ALA A 154 13.07 -1.88 -14.15
C ALA A 154 14.30 -1.53 -15.00
N LYS A 155 14.35 -0.29 -15.51
CA LYS A 155 15.48 0.22 -16.28
C LYS A 155 16.73 0.37 -15.42
N VAL A 156 16.61 0.91 -14.22
CA VAL A 156 17.74 1.15 -13.32
C VAL A 156 18.29 -0.15 -12.74
N MET A 157 17.41 -1.04 -12.26
CA MET A 157 17.80 -2.27 -11.56
C MET A 157 18.20 -3.39 -12.53
N ASN A 158 17.54 -3.49 -13.69
CA ASN A 158 17.69 -4.64 -14.59
C ASN A 158 18.08 -4.26 -16.02
N ASN A 159 18.28 -2.97 -16.31
CA ASN A 159 18.52 -2.45 -17.66
C ASN A 159 17.42 -2.86 -18.68
N VAL A 160 16.17 -2.95 -18.22
CA VAL A 160 15.00 -3.31 -19.03
C VAL A 160 14.15 -2.07 -19.29
N ASP A 161 14.03 -1.67 -20.55
CA ASP A 161 13.15 -0.57 -20.98
C ASP A 161 11.75 -1.10 -21.32
N ILE A 162 10.81 -0.84 -20.41
CA ILE A 162 9.39 -1.22 -20.53
C ILE A 162 8.51 0.00 -20.28
N ALA A 163 7.32 0.00 -20.89
CA ALA A 163 6.21 0.83 -20.43
C ALA A 163 5.30 -0.07 -19.59
N PRO A 164 5.29 0.04 -18.24
CA PRO A 164 4.55 -0.93 -17.44
C PRO A 164 3.05 -0.96 -17.73
N SER A 165 2.48 -2.15 -17.71
CA SER A 165 1.05 -2.41 -17.78
C SER A 165 0.44 -2.36 -16.38
N ALA A 166 -0.34 -1.32 -16.09
CA ALA A 166 -1.15 -1.27 -14.88
C ALA A 166 -2.37 -2.19 -14.98
N THR A 167 -2.91 -2.39 -16.18
CA THR A 167 -4.02 -3.34 -16.39
C THR A 167 -3.62 -4.78 -16.09
N TYR A 168 -2.36 -5.17 -16.38
CA TYR A 168 -1.80 -6.44 -15.93
C TYR A 168 -1.80 -6.55 -14.41
N MET A 169 -1.32 -5.53 -13.68
CA MET A 169 -1.32 -5.54 -12.21
C MET A 169 -2.72 -5.62 -11.62
N PHE A 170 -3.71 -4.95 -12.22
CA PHE A 170 -5.11 -5.07 -11.84
C PHE A 170 -5.63 -6.49 -12.04
N ALA A 171 -5.34 -7.08 -13.20
CA ALA A 171 -5.81 -8.43 -13.55
C ALA A 171 -5.15 -9.53 -12.72
N ALA A 172 -3.88 -9.32 -12.34
CA ALA A 172 -3.10 -10.22 -11.50
C ALA A 172 -3.41 -10.06 -10.00
N GLY A 173 -3.96 -8.92 -9.59
CA GLY A 173 -4.33 -8.66 -8.20
C GLY A 173 -5.53 -9.48 -7.71
N PRO A 174 -6.00 -9.22 -6.49
CA PRO A 174 -7.14 -9.93 -5.92
C PRO A 174 -8.47 -9.57 -6.61
N ARG A 175 -9.42 -10.48 -6.51
CA ARG A 175 -10.83 -10.34 -6.93
C ARG A 175 -11.79 -10.30 -5.75
N LYS A 176 -11.36 -10.87 -4.62
CA LYS A 176 -12.09 -10.88 -3.37
C LYS A 176 -11.14 -10.56 -2.24
N VAL A 177 -11.63 -9.81 -1.26
CA VAL A 177 -10.94 -9.55 0.00
C VAL A 177 -11.70 -10.25 1.11
N THR A 178 -10.93 -10.92 1.98
CA THR A 178 -11.41 -11.58 3.19
C THR A 178 -10.59 -11.09 4.36
N ILE A 179 -11.22 -10.98 5.52
CA ILE A 179 -10.55 -10.49 6.74
C ILE A 179 -10.62 -11.58 7.79
N SER A 180 -9.47 -12.14 8.15
CA SER A 180 -9.36 -13.19 9.16
C SER A 180 -9.14 -12.61 10.55
N ASN A 181 -9.38 -13.42 11.57
CA ASN A 181 -9.20 -13.07 12.99
C ASN A 181 -10.00 -11.85 13.48
N VAL A 182 -11.12 -11.51 12.82
CA VAL A 182 -12.04 -10.47 13.28
C VAL A 182 -12.78 -10.94 14.55
N PRO A 183 -12.63 -10.25 15.69
CA PRO A 183 -13.38 -10.57 16.90
C PRO A 183 -14.86 -10.29 16.78
N GLN A 184 -15.62 -10.92 17.67
CA GLN A 184 -17.07 -11.02 17.53
C GLN A 184 -17.76 -9.65 17.56
N GLU A 185 -17.24 -8.74 18.37
CA GLU A 185 -17.66 -7.35 18.55
C GLU A 185 -17.46 -6.49 17.29
N ASP A 186 -16.45 -6.81 16.47
CA ASP A 186 -16.08 -6.03 15.28
C ASP A 186 -16.63 -6.60 13.97
N LYS A 187 -17.15 -7.83 13.96
CA LYS A 187 -17.70 -8.47 12.75
C LYS A 187 -18.79 -7.67 12.04
N LYS A 188 -19.44 -6.71 12.71
CA LYS A 188 -20.42 -5.80 12.10
C LYS A 188 -19.80 -4.71 11.21
N TYR A 189 -18.51 -4.40 11.39
CA TYR A 189 -17.79 -3.37 10.61
C TYR A 189 -16.92 -3.95 9.49
N PHE A 190 -16.55 -5.22 9.63
CA PHE A 190 -15.66 -5.90 8.70
C PHE A 190 -16.44 -6.99 7.97
N SER A 191 -16.60 -6.80 6.67
CA SER A 191 -17.19 -7.76 5.77
C SER A 191 -16.26 -8.03 4.60
N ASP A 192 -16.26 -9.27 4.14
CA ASP A 192 -15.70 -9.62 2.84
C ASP A 192 -16.31 -8.74 1.75
N PHE A 193 -15.52 -8.40 0.75
CA PHE A 193 -16.01 -7.67 -0.43
C PHE A 193 -15.34 -8.17 -1.70
N GLU A 194 -16.04 -8.00 -2.82
CA GLU A 194 -15.51 -8.27 -4.15
C GLU A 194 -14.97 -6.99 -4.77
N ILE A 195 -13.91 -7.13 -5.55
CA ILE A 195 -13.31 -6.05 -6.33
C ILE A 195 -13.86 -6.16 -7.73
N GLY A 196 -14.56 -5.12 -8.19
CA GLY A 196 -15.03 -5.03 -9.56
C GLY A 196 -13.85 -4.77 -10.50
N TYR A 197 -13.79 -5.55 -11.59
CA TYR A 197 -12.75 -5.41 -12.61
C TYR A 197 -13.25 -4.49 -13.71
N SER A 198 -13.44 -3.23 -13.35
CA SER A 198 -13.78 -2.17 -14.31
C SER A 198 -12.83 -1.00 -14.14
N CYS A 199 -12.49 -0.32 -15.23
CA CYS A 199 -11.66 0.88 -15.23
C CYS A 199 -12.14 2.04 -14.34
N TYR A 200 -13.32 1.91 -13.72
CA TYR A 200 -13.96 2.88 -12.85
C TYR A 200 -14.14 2.37 -11.41
N ASP A 201 -13.63 1.19 -11.07
CA ASP A 201 -13.67 0.69 -9.69
C ASP A 201 -12.47 1.24 -8.90
N ASP A 202 -12.76 2.03 -7.88
CA ASP A 202 -11.76 2.66 -7.01
C ASP A 202 -10.90 1.62 -6.25
N ASN A 203 -11.39 0.40 -6.07
CA ASN A 203 -10.64 -0.69 -5.44
C ASN A 203 -9.55 -1.27 -6.35
N LEU A 204 -9.46 -0.87 -7.62
CA LEU A 204 -8.39 -1.33 -8.49
C LEU A 204 -7.01 -0.79 -8.09
N ALA A 205 -6.93 0.41 -7.49
CA ALA A 205 -5.66 0.89 -6.95
C ALA A 205 -5.17 -0.07 -5.87
N PHE A 206 -6.06 -0.44 -4.96
CA PHE A 206 -5.78 -1.44 -3.94
C PHE A 206 -5.34 -2.78 -4.57
N SER A 207 -6.07 -3.28 -5.57
CA SER A 207 -5.71 -4.51 -6.28
C SER A 207 -4.30 -4.45 -6.90
N SER A 208 -3.92 -3.31 -7.48
CA SER A 208 -2.61 -3.15 -8.15
C SER A 208 -1.41 -3.31 -7.21
N TYR A 209 -1.51 -2.89 -5.95
CA TYR A 209 -0.41 -3.04 -5.00
C TYR A 209 -0.10 -4.50 -4.70
N TYR A 210 -1.14 -5.32 -4.50
CA TYR A 210 -0.98 -6.74 -4.23
C TYR A 210 -0.64 -7.53 -5.49
N GLY A 211 -1.21 -7.14 -6.65
CA GLY A 211 -0.83 -7.67 -7.95
C GLY A 211 0.66 -7.47 -8.23
N LEU A 212 1.16 -6.25 -8.00
CA LEU A 212 2.59 -5.94 -8.07
C LEU A 212 3.42 -6.81 -7.13
N HIS A 213 3.02 -6.92 -5.86
CA HIS A 213 3.78 -7.66 -4.86
C HIS A 213 3.89 -9.17 -5.17
N LYS A 214 2.81 -9.79 -5.68
CA LYS A 214 2.79 -11.23 -5.97
C LYS A 214 3.31 -11.58 -7.37
N PHE A 215 3.00 -10.78 -8.39
CA PHE A 215 3.24 -11.12 -9.80
C PHE A 215 4.20 -10.17 -10.53
N GLY A 216 4.57 -9.04 -9.92
CA GLY A 216 5.46 -8.06 -10.52
C GLY A 216 4.78 -7.20 -11.58
N ILE A 217 5.53 -6.87 -12.64
CA ILE A 217 5.10 -5.98 -13.72
C ILE A 217 5.30 -6.65 -15.08
N SER A 218 4.52 -6.22 -16.07
CA SER A 218 4.67 -6.60 -17.47
C SER A 218 4.73 -5.36 -18.38
N ASP A 219 5.30 -5.49 -19.58
CA ASP A 219 5.27 -4.44 -20.61
C ASP A 219 3.84 -4.26 -21.16
N SER A 220 3.44 -3.03 -21.46
CA SER A 220 2.15 -2.69 -22.05
C SER A 220 2.01 -3.13 -23.50
N ILE A 221 3.13 -3.46 -24.16
CA ILE A 221 3.10 -4.18 -25.45
C ILE A 221 2.42 -5.55 -25.29
N CYS A 222 2.60 -6.19 -24.13
CA CYS A 222 2.03 -7.49 -23.82
C CYS A 222 0.56 -7.37 -23.39
N PHE A 223 0.33 -6.49 -22.41
CA PHE A 223 -1.00 -6.25 -21.85
C PHE A 223 -1.30 -4.75 -21.96
N PRO A 224 -2.01 -4.31 -23.01
CA PRO A 224 -2.28 -2.89 -23.22
C PRO A 224 -3.02 -2.24 -22.05
N ASN A 225 -2.70 -0.98 -21.76
CA ASN A 225 -3.38 -0.18 -20.73
C ASN A 225 -4.76 0.34 -21.18
N THR A 226 -5.33 -0.22 -22.25
CA THR A 226 -6.64 0.17 -22.80
C THR A 226 -7.80 -0.62 -22.20
N GLY A 227 -7.52 -1.68 -21.44
CA GLY A 227 -8.53 -2.49 -20.74
C GLY A 227 -7.90 -3.56 -19.86
N ILE A 228 -8.65 -4.02 -18.87
CA ILE A 228 -8.20 -5.06 -17.94
C ILE A 228 -8.24 -6.41 -18.68
N PRO A 229 -7.10 -7.11 -18.85
CA PRO A 229 -7.07 -8.38 -19.55
C PRO A 229 -7.84 -9.44 -18.75
N SER A 230 -8.58 -10.30 -19.45
CA SER A 230 -9.26 -11.46 -18.86
C SER A 230 -8.33 -12.65 -18.64
N ASP A 231 -7.21 -12.69 -19.37
CA ASP A 231 -6.18 -13.72 -19.30
C ASP A 231 -4.80 -13.04 -19.26
N ILE A 232 -3.99 -13.40 -18.26
CA ILE A 232 -2.63 -12.90 -18.05
C ILE A 232 -1.58 -13.99 -18.22
N THR A 233 -1.97 -15.19 -18.66
CA THR A 233 -1.07 -16.34 -18.81
C THR A 233 -0.20 -16.26 -20.06
N LYS A 234 -0.56 -15.39 -21.02
CA LYS A 234 0.15 -15.25 -22.29
C LYS A 234 0.30 -13.80 -22.72
N CYS A 235 1.54 -13.53 -23.12
CA CYS A 235 1.90 -12.61 -24.18
C CYS A 235 1.77 -13.34 -25.53
#